data_AF-A0A5J5PUK2-F1
#
_entry.id   AF-A0A5J5PUK2-F1
#
_cell.length_a   1.000
_cell.length_b   1.000
_cell.length_c   1.000
_cell.angle_alpha   90.00
_cell.angle_beta   90.00
_cell.angle_gamma   90.00
#
_symmetry.space_group_name_H-M   'P 1'
#
loop_
_entity.id
_entity.type
_entity.pdbx_description
1 polymer ?
#
loop_
_entity_poly.entity_id
_entity_poly.type
_entity_poly.pdbx_seq_one_letter_code
_entity_poly.pdbx_strand_id
1 'polypeptide(L)'
;MSFPLGNRRRVSATLPFSFLVALSFAVAAIAGGSKSPYCNNPVQLAMVKIWVDGDEGEYLAGLTASFGATLPEEKNKVPKLPAVFSNPLNGCSSSSSKVLSQLSGSAALSVRGDCDFVTKAKVAQSGGAQALLVINDKEEIEQIDCSGDVSPNISIPVVMVPKSVRDDLTKTMANKRVELLLYAPTRPIVDISVVFLWAMSVGTVFTASLWQEFGISEQTEKRLNESSSKESSDAGTDSDNDQETIDISVKGAILFVILASVFLLLLFFFMSSWFLLVLTVLFCIGGVQGMHNIIMTPVTRKCRNCPQKTVRLPVIGEVSVLSLGVFLFCVIFAVAWAVHRRASYSWVGQNILFMQR
;
A
#
# COMPACT_ATOMS: atom_id res chain seq x y z
N MET A 1 61.41 -14.28 -10.71
CA MET A 1 61.43 -13.03 -9.92
C MET A 1 60.00 -12.59 -9.73
N SER A 2 59.61 -12.49 -8.46
CA SER A 2 58.28 -12.16 -7.98
C SER A 2 57.94 -10.68 -8.17
N PHE A 3 56.65 -10.37 -7.94
CA PHE A 3 55.95 -9.09 -7.75
C PHE A 3 55.06 -8.61 -8.93
N PRO A 4 53.86 -8.06 -8.67
CA PRO A 4 52.94 -8.32 -7.56
C PRO A 4 51.48 -8.62 -8.01
N LEU A 5 50.72 -9.20 -7.08
CA LEU A 5 49.26 -9.26 -7.08
C LEU A 5 48.66 -7.86 -7.28
N GLY A 6 48.00 -7.68 -8.43
CA GLY A 6 47.18 -6.51 -8.74
C GLY A 6 46.08 -6.33 -7.71
N ASN A 7 46.18 -5.21 -7.00
CA ASN A 7 45.35 -4.72 -5.92
C ASN A 7 43.83 -4.87 -6.23
N ARG A 8 43.18 -5.85 -5.58
CA ARG A 8 41.72 -6.00 -5.53
C ARG A 8 41.19 -4.80 -4.73
N ARG A 9 40.93 -3.66 -5.39
CA ARG A 9 40.26 -2.51 -4.76
C ARG A 9 38.91 -3.01 -4.24
N ARG A 10 38.83 -3.26 -2.93
CA ARG A 10 37.57 -3.21 -2.19
C ARG A 10 37.05 -1.80 -2.37
N VAL A 11 36.19 -1.58 -3.35
CA VAL A 11 35.33 -0.40 -3.36
C VAL A 11 34.47 -0.57 -2.12
N SER A 12 34.79 0.21 -1.10
CA SER A 12 34.09 0.18 0.18
C SER A 12 32.64 0.55 -0.07
N ALA A 13 31.76 -0.45 -0.06
CA ALA A 13 30.30 -0.30 -0.19
C ALA A 13 29.68 0.59 0.91
N THR A 14 30.48 1.04 1.88
CA THR A 14 30.09 1.94 2.96
C THR A 14 29.82 3.39 2.50
N LEU A 15 30.48 3.88 1.44
CA LEU A 15 30.36 5.27 0.97
C LEU A 15 29.03 5.58 0.24
N PRO A 16 28.51 4.75 -0.68
CA PRO A 16 27.20 5.00 -1.29
C PRO A 16 26.03 4.75 -0.32
N PHE A 17 26.23 3.92 0.71
CA PHE A 17 25.21 3.59 1.71
C PHE A 17 24.92 4.79 2.64
N SER A 18 25.98 5.49 3.07
CA SER A 18 25.84 6.67 3.94
C SER A 18 25.16 7.86 3.25
N PHE A 19 25.31 8.00 1.93
CA PHE A 19 24.69 9.09 1.17
C PHE A 19 23.19 8.85 0.92
N LEU A 20 22.76 7.59 0.74
CA LEU A 20 21.35 7.19 0.61
C LEU A 20 20.56 7.31 1.93
N VAL A 21 21.21 7.08 3.07
CA VAL A 21 20.60 7.24 4.40
C VAL A 21 20.33 8.72 4.72
N ALA A 22 21.20 9.64 4.29
CA ALA A 22 21.03 11.07 4.57
C ALA A 22 19.91 11.73 3.74
N LEU A 23 19.65 11.26 2.51
CA LEU A 23 18.65 11.88 1.63
C LEU A 23 17.19 11.50 1.98
N SER A 24 16.98 10.43 2.76
CA SER A 24 15.64 9.88 3.02
C SER A 24 14.92 10.52 4.22
N PHE A 25 15.57 11.39 4.99
CA PHE A 25 14.99 12.06 6.17
C PHE A 25 14.54 13.51 5.90
N ALA A 26 14.25 13.86 4.64
CA ALA A 26 13.57 15.12 4.35
C ALA A 26 12.09 15.00 4.74
N VAL A 27 11.80 15.21 6.03
CA VAL A 27 10.44 15.40 6.55
C VAL A 27 9.89 16.69 5.93
N ALA A 28 9.00 16.55 4.95
CA ALA A 28 8.23 17.66 4.42
C ALA A 28 7.24 18.12 5.50
N ALA A 29 7.62 19.14 6.28
CA ALA A 29 6.69 19.86 7.12
C ALA A 29 5.79 20.71 6.20
N ILE A 30 4.56 20.24 5.98
CA ILE A 30 3.55 21.03 5.27
C ILE A 30 3.17 22.20 6.17
N ALA A 31 3.55 23.41 5.75
CA ALA A 31 3.17 24.66 6.40
C ALA A 31 1.64 24.84 6.30
N GLY A 32 0.95 24.64 7.42
CA GLY A 32 -0.47 24.95 7.54
C GLY A 32 -0.69 26.45 7.67
N GLY A 33 -1.56 27.01 6.83
CA GLY A 33 -1.96 28.41 6.84
C GLY A 33 -2.57 28.88 8.17
N SER A 34 -2.82 30.20 8.26
CA SER A 34 -3.21 30.93 9.47
C SER A 34 -4.30 30.23 10.29
N LYS A 35 -3.89 29.56 11.37
CA LYS A 35 -4.77 28.89 12.33
C LYS A 35 -5.39 29.94 13.25
N SER A 36 -6.71 30.10 13.21
CA SER A 36 -7.43 30.85 14.24
C SER A 36 -7.26 30.12 15.58
N PRO A 37 -7.22 30.82 16.72
CA PRO A 37 -6.94 30.21 18.03
C PRO A 37 -8.00 29.18 18.45
N TYR A 38 -9.20 29.24 17.88
CA TYR A 38 -10.33 28.40 18.24
C TYR A 38 -10.58 27.22 17.28
N CYS A 39 -9.90 27.20 16.13
CA CYS A 39 -10.09 26.18 15.09
C CYS A 39 -8.73 25.59 14.71
N ASN A 40 -8.08 25.03 15.74
CA ASN A 40 -6.72 24.53 15.65
C ASN A 40 -6.63 23.06 16.10
N ASN A 41 -7.76 22.37 16.22
CA ASN A 41 -7.72 20.93 16.47
C ASN A 41 -7.08 20.25 15.26
N PRO A 42 -6.19 19.28 15.47
CA PRO A 42 -5.63 18.51 14.37
C PRO A 42 -6.75 17.72 13.69
N VAL A 43 -6.80 17.81 12.36
CA VAL A 43 -7.71 17.00 11.56
C VAL A 43 -7.16 15.58 11.53
N GLN A 44 -7.97 14.64 12.00
CA GLN A 44 -7.60 13.24 12.14
C GLN A 44 -8.60 12.36 11.41
N LEU A 45 -8.14 11.19 10.97
CA LEU A 45 -9.01 10.15 10.45
C LEU A 45 -9.82 9.55 11.60
N ALA A 46 -11.13 9.77 11.58
CA ALA A 46 -12.06 9.19 12.52
C ALA A 46 -12.56 7.84 12.00
N MET A 47 -12.68 6.87 12.90
CA MET A 47 -13.33 5.59 12.64
C MET A 47 -14.73 5.65 13.25
N VAL A 48 -15.74 5.40 12.42
CA VAL A 48 -17.14 5.32 12.82
C VAL A 48 -17.57 3.87 12.67
N LYS A 49 -17.69 3.15 13.79
CA LYS A 49 -18.21 1.78 13.77
C LYS A 49 -19.71 1.78 14.00
N ILE A 50 -20.42 0.99 13.19
CA ILE A 50 -21.87 0.89 13.22
C ILE A 50 -22.25 -0.46 13.86
N TRP A 51 -23.15 -0.41 14.84
CA TRP A 51 -23.86 -1.59 15.34
C TRP A 51 -25.31 -1.53 14.92
N VAL A 52 -25.84 -2.67 14.48
CA VAL A 52 -27.23 -2.81 14.04
C VAL A 52 -27.87 -3.91 14.87
N ASP A 53 -28.83 -3.55 15.72
CA ASP A 53 -29.49 -4.48 16.67
C ASP A 53 -28.51 -5.32 17.53
N GLY A 54 -27.32 -4.77 17.81
CA GLY A 54 -26.28 -5.43 18.61
C GLY A 54 -25.20 -6.16 17.79
N ASP A 55 -25.39 -6.36 16.49
CA ASP A 55 -24.40 -6.95 15.59
C ASP A 55 -23.38 -5.89 15.13
N GLU A 56 -22.08 -6.22 15.19
CA GLU A 56 -21.00 -5.34 14.70
C GLU A 56 -21.00 -5.33 13.17
N GLY A 57 -21.29 -4.16 12.59
CA GLY A 57 -21.26 -3.92 11.15
C GLY A 57 -19.88 -3.45 10.66
N GLU A 58 -19.84 -3.03 9.39
CA GLU A 58 -18.63 -2.45 8.81
C GLU A 58 -18.25 -1.13 9.47
N TYR A 59 -16.95 -0.82 9.45
CA TYR A 59 -16.44 0.46 9.90
C TYR A 59 -16.43 1.45 8.73
N LEU A 60 -16.74 2.70 9.02
CA LEU A 60 -16.68 3.80 8.09
C LEU A 60 -15.55 4.74 8.46
N ALA A 61 -14.84 5.23 7.46
CA ALA A 61 -13.82 6.26 7.63
C ALA A 61 -14.46 7.65 7.52
N GLY A 62 -14.09 8.54 8.43
CA GLY A 62 -14.48 9.94 8.46
C GLY A 62 -13.30 10.88 8.75
N LEU A 63 -13.54 12.18 8.69
CA LEU A 63 -12.56 13.21 9.10
C LEU A 63 -13.13 14.05 10.24
N THR A 64 -12.32 14.30 11.27
CA THR A 64 -12.70 15.22 12.36
C THR A 64 -12.68 16.67 11.90
N ALA A 65 -13.53 17.51 12.47
CA ALA A 65 -13.44 18.95 12.28
C ALA A 65 -12.23 19.55 13.02
N SER A 66 -11.79 20.74 12.59
CA SER A 66 -10.75 21.53 13.28
C SER A 66 -11.25 22.24 14.55
N PHE A 67 -12.50 21.99 14.96
CA PHE A 67 -13.15 22.50 16.17
C PHE A 67 -13.94 21.42 16.91
N GLY A 68 -14.41 21.74 18.12
CA GLY A 68 -15.17 20.83 18.96
C GLY A 68 -14.28 20.03 19.92
N ALA A 69 -14.83 18.99 20.53
CA ALA A 69 -14.05 18.06 21.34
C ALA A 69 -13.26 17.08 20.47
N THR A 70 -12.11 16.64 20.97
CA THR A 70 -11.32 15.59 20.33
C THR A 70 -11.95 14.22 20.58
N LEU A 71 -11.81 13.33 19.60
CA LEU A 71 -12.23 11.94 19.77
C LEU A 71 -11.21 11.17 20.62
N PRO A 72 -11.65 10.18 21.42
CA PRO A 72 -10.74 9.27 22.11
C PRO A 72 -9.94 8.42 21.10
N GLU A 73 -8.72 8.05 21.48
CA GLU A 73 -7.85 7.23 20.62
C GLU A 73 -8.19 5.74 20.68
N GLU A 74 -8.63 5.26 21.85
CA GLU A 74 -8.85 3.84 22.12
C GLU A 74 -10.33 3.45 22.02
N LYS A 75 -10.63 2.41 21.22
CA LYS A 75 -11.99 1.83 21.06
C LYS A 75 -12.66 1.50 22.40
N ASN A 76 -11.91 0.95 23.36
CA ASN A 76 -12.45 0.37 24.60
C ASN A 76 -12.91 1.41 25.64
N LYS A 77 -12.59 2.70 25.42
CA LYS A 77 -12.93 3.79 26.32
C LYS A 77 -14.13 4.61 25.83
N VAL A 78 -14.72 4.25 24.69
CA VAL A 78 -15.77 5.04 24.03
C VAL A 78 -17.15 4.43 24.27
N PRO A 79 -18.13 5.20 24.77
CA PRO A 79 -19.51 4.74 24.85
C PRO A 79 -20.12 4.61 23.44
N LYS A 80 -20.97 3.59 23.26
CA LYS A 80 -21.83 3.52 22.08
C LYS A 80 -22.93 4.57 22.19
N LEU A 81 -23.14 5.32 21.12
CA LEU A 81 -24.15 6.37 21.04
C LEU A 81 -25.25 5.94 20.08
N PRO A 82 -26.54 5.99 20.47
CA PRO A 82 -27.62 5.75 19.51
C PRO A 82 -27.55 6.78 18.39
N ALA A 83 -27.74 6.35 17.14
CA ALA A 83 -27.74 7.22 15.98
C ALA A 83 -29.13 7.85 15.80
N VAL A 84 -29.20 9.18 15.69
CA VAL A 84 -30.47 9.88 15.51
C VAL A 84 -30.33 10.94 14.43
N PHE A 85 -31.19 10.87 13.41
CA PHE A 85 -31.26 11.94 12.42
C PHE A 85 -31.75 13.24 13.05
N SER A 86 -31.01 14.31 12.77
CA SER A 86 -31.45 15.67 13.07
C SER A 86 -32.78 15.91 12.36
N ASN A 87 -33.66 16.66 13.00
CA ASN A 87 -34.84 17.22 12.37
C ASN A 87 -34.75 18.74 12.56
N PRO A 88 -34.83 19.58 11.52
CA PRO A 88 -34.69 19.21 10.11
C PRO A 88 -33.36 18.49 9.83
N LEU A 89 -33.30 17.68 8.77
CA LEU A 89 -32.14 16.84 8.43
C LEU A 89 -30.85 17.64 8.23
N ASN A 90 -30.96 18.92 7.84
CA ASN A 90 -29.81 19.81 7.71
C ASN A 90 -29.26 20.28 9.07
N GLY A 91 -29.95 20.07 10.18
CA GLY A 91 -29.47 20.44 11.52
C GLY A 91 -29.27 21.96 11.74
N CYS A 92 -29.88 22.81 10.91
CA CYS A 92 -29.65 24.26 10.95
C CYS A 92 -30.50 25.01 11.98
N SER A 93 -31.58 24.40 12.49
CA SER A 93 -32.47 25.00 13.47
C SER A 93 -32.78 24.03 14.62
N SER A 94 -32.97 24.58 15.82
CA SER A 94 -33.45 23.84 16.97
C SER A 94 -34.91 23.46 16.74
N SER A 95 -35.15 22.17 16.49
CA SER A 95 -36.52 21.65 16.36
C SER A 95 -37.31 21.71 17.66
N SER A 96 -38.60 21.37 17.58
CA SER A 96 -39.49 21.23 18.74
C SER A 96 -38.87 20.39 19.88
N SER A 97 -39.29 20.66 21.12
CA SER A 97 -38.79 20.01 22.35
C SER A 97 -38.78 18.48 22.30
N LYS A 98 -39.68 17.86 21.52
CA LYS A 98 -39.75 16.41 21.32
C LYS A 98 -38.53 15.85 20.58
N VAL A 99 -38.01 16.57 19.58
CA VAL A 99 -36.81 16.15 18.83
C VAL A 99 -35.54 16.37 19.66
N LEU A 100 -35.46 17.49 20.41
CA LEU A 100 -34.34 17.70 21.34
C LEU A 100 -34.24 16.57 22.37
N SER A 101 -35.37 16.06 22.87
CA SER A 101 -35.36 14.92 23.80
C SER A 101 -34.81 13.62 23.18
N GLN A 102 -34.93 13.44 21.87
CA GLN A 102 -34.39 12.28 21.16
C GLN A 102 -32.89 12.41 20.89
N LEU A 103 -32.38 13.64 20.82
CA LEU A 103 -30.95 13.89 20.61
C LEU A 103 -30.12 13.71 21.89
N SER A 104 -30.75 13.80 23.07
CA SER A 104 -30.07 13.68 24.36
C SER A 104 -29.35 12.35 24.51
N GLY A 105 -28.02 12.39 24.69
CA GLY A 105 -27.20 11.18 24.83
C GLY A 105 -26.93 10.43 23.51
N SER A 106 -27.31 10.99 22.36
CA SER A 106 -27.20 10.35 21.05
C SER A 106 -26.08 10.96 20.18
N ALA A 107 -25.76 10.29 19.08
CA ALA A 107 -24.99 10.86 17.98
C ALA A 107 -25.96 11.46 16.95
N ALA A 108 -25.94 12.78 16.82
CA ALA A 108 -26.78 13.50 15.88
C ALA A 108 -26.26 13.32 14.45
N LEU A 109 -27.12 13.02 13.49
CA LEU A 109 -26.78 12.93 12.07
C LEU A 109 -27.38 14.11 11.32
N SER A 110 -26.57 14.84 10.56
CA SER A 110 -27.05 15.96 9.74
C SER A 110 -26.43 15.92 8.35
N VAL A 111 -27.13 16.45 7.35
CA VAL A 111 -26.56 16.60 6.00
C VAL A 111 -25.83 17.93 5.83
N ARG A 112 -24.77 17.94 5.02
CA ARG A 112 -24.07 19.16 4.59
C ARG A 112 -25.02 20.05 3.77
N GLY A 113 -24.87 21.38 3.93
CA GLY A 113 -25.63 22.39 3.20
C GLY A 113 -26.43 23.33 4.11
N ASP A 114 -27.03 24.37 3.52
CA ASP A 114 -27.94 25.37 4.11
C ASP A 114 -27.37 26.32 5.19
N CYS A 115 -26.45 25.85 6.03
CA CYS A 115 -25.84 26.64 7.10
C CYS A 115 -24.42 26.14 7.44
N ASP A 116 -23.69 26.97 8.18
CA ASP A 116 -22.32 26.68 8.62
C ASP A 116 -22.23 25.44 9.52
N PHE A 117 -21.09 24.73 9.44
CA PHE A 117 -20.83 23.53 10.25
C PHE A 117 -20.86 23.81 11.76
N VAL A 118 -20.35 24.97 12.17
CA VAL A 118 -20.39 25.42 13.57
C VAL A 118 -21.84 25.57 14.05
N THR A 119 -22.73 26.08 13.21
CA THR A 119 -24.16 26.23 13.54
C THR A 119 -24.82 24.88 13.75
N LYS A 120 -24.55 23.90 12.87
CA LYS A 120 -25.04 22.52 13.03
C LYS A 120 -24.57 21.91 14.36
N ALA A 121 -23.30 22.12 14.70
CA ALA A 121 -22.72 21.64 15.96
C ALA A 121 -23.38 22.31 17.19
N LYS A 122 -23.65 23.62 17.15
CA LYS A 122 -24.37 24.32 18.23
C LYS A 122 -25.77 23.76 18.43
N VAL A 123 -26.50 23.53 17.33
CA VAL A 123 -27.86 22.97 17.38
C VAL A 123 -27.84 21.56 17.97
N ALA A 124 -26.97 20.68 17.47
CA ALA A 124 -26.83 19.32 17.99
C ALA A 124 -26.48 19.29 19.48
N GLN A 125 -25.52 20.12 19.89
CA GLN A 125 -25.13 20.26 21.30
C GLN A 125 -26.26 20.80 22.17
N SER A 126 -27.01 21.78 21.69
CA SER A 126 -28.18 22.30 22.43
C SER A 126 -29.28 21.26 22.60
N GLY A 127 -29.35 20.28 21.67
CA GLY A 127 -30.19 19.08 21.76
C GLY A 127 -29.67 18.02 22.73
N GLY A 128 -28.51 18.23 23.37
CA GLY A 128 -27.89 17.25 24.26
C GLY A 128 -27.23 16.07 23.55
N ALA A 129 -26.97 16.18 22.23
CA ALA A 129 -26.18 15.19 21.52
C ALA A 129 -24.77 15.11 22.11
N GLN A 130 -24.16 13.93 22.08
CA GLN A 130 -22.79 13.70 22.54
C GLN A 130 -21.77 13.71 21.39
N ALA A 131 -22.23 13.62 20.14
CA ALA A 131 -21.42 13.72 18.94
C ALA A 131 -22.27 14.21 17.76
N LEU A 132 -21.63 14.81 16.76
CA LEU A 132 -22.27 15.19 15.50
C LEU A 132 -21.57 14.49 14.32
N LEU A 133 -22.35 13.76 13.53
CA LEU A 133 -21.94 13.24 12.23
C LEU A 133 -22.54 14.12 11.12
N VAL A 134 -21.67 14.71 10.31
CA VAL A 134 -22.05 15.50 9.13
C VAL A 134 -21.88 14.64 7.88
N ILE A 135 -22.99 14.35 7.21
CA ILE A 135 -22.99 13.55 6.00
C ILE A 135 -22.76 14.47 4.80
N ASN A 136 -21.70 14.20 4.06
CA ASN A 136 -21.31 15.00 2.92
C ASN A 136 -22.27 14.83 1.73
N ASP A 137 -22.25 15.77 0.80
CA ASP A 137 -23.02 15.74 -0.46
C ASP A 137 -22.30 14.95 -1.57
N LYS A 138 -21.00 14.67 -1.39
CA LYS A 138 -20.11 13.90 -2.26
C LYS A 138 -19.47 12.71 -1.51
N GLU A 139 -18.84 11.80 -2.24
CA GLU A 139 -18.09 10.68 -1.64
C GLU A 139 -16.73 11.10 -1.06
N GLU A 140 -16.09 12.11 -1.68
CA GLU A 140 -14.84 12.67 -1.18
C GLU A 140 -15.10 13.45 0.11
N ILE A 141 -14.35 13.16 1.17
CA ILE A 141 -14.48 13.84 2.46
C ILE A 141 -13.56 15.06 2.47
N GLU A 142 -14.12 16.23 2.79
CA GLU A 142 -13.37 17.48 2.89
C GLU A 142 -13.09 17.82 4.36
N GLN A 143 -12.01 18.57 4.59
CA GLN A 143 -11.72 19.10 5.91
C GLN A 143 -12.82 20.08 6.34
N ILE A 144 -13.41 19.85 7.51
CA ILE A 144 -14.33 20.81 8.12
C ILE A 144 -13.50 21.85 8.88
N ASP A 145 -13.52 23.08 8.37
CA ASP A 145 -12.99 24.25 9.06
C ASP A 145 -14.10 25.16 9.58
N CYS A 146 -13.72 26.04 10.48
CA CYS A 146 -14.60 27.10 10.97
C CYS A 146 -14.76 28.20 9.93
N SER A 147 -16.00 28.65 9.75
CA SER A 147 -16.28 29.89 9.05
C SER A 147 -16.18 31.06 10.04
N GLY A 148 -15.01 31.70 10.11
CA GLY A 148 -14.77 32.95 10.87
C GLY A 148 -14.02 32.81 12.21
N ASP A 149 -13.68 33.96 12.81
CA ASP A 149 -12.83 34.08 14.01
C ASP A 149 -13.55 33.94 15.35
N VAL A 150 -14.84 33.61 15.33
CA VAL A 150 -15.67 33.54 16.54
C VAL A 150 -15.47 32.20 17.22
N SER A 151 -15.18 32.20 18.53
CA SER A 151 -15.02 30.99 19.33
C SER A 151 -16.28 30.13 19.30
N PRO A 152 -16.25 28.95 18.63
CA PRO A 152 -17.36 28.04 18.68
C PRO A 152 -17.23 27.29 20.02
N ASN A 153 -18.00 27.66 21.03
CA ASN A 153 -18.09 26.91 22.29
C ASN A 153 -18.79 25.56 22.06
N ILE A 154 -18.09 24.64 21.42
CA ILE A 154 -18.53 23.31 21.03
C ILE A 154 -17.72 22.29 21.83
N SER A 155 -18.40 21.51 22.65
CA SER A 155 -17.85 20.48 23.53
C SER A 155 -18.12 19.06 23.00
N ILE A 156 -18.77 18.92 21.84
CA ILE A 156 -19.00 17.65 21.18
C ILE A 156 -18.02 17.44 20.02
N PRO A 157 -17.58 16.20 19.74
CA PRO A 157 -16.81 15.88 18.55
C PRO A 157 -17.69 15.99 17.30
N VAL A 158 -17.10 16.49 16.21
CA VAL A 158 -17.75 16.62 14.90
C VAL A 158 -16.95 15.83 13.87
N VAL A 159 -17.63 14.94 13.14
CA VAL A 159 -17.02 14.06 12.13
C VAL A 159 -17.78 14.16 10.82
N MET A 160 -17.06 14.37 9.72
CA MET A 160 -17.61 14.26 8.37
C MET A 160 -17.54 12.82 7.86
N VAL A 161 -18.60 12.36 7.21
CA VAL A 161 -18.65 11.06 6.53
C VAL A 161 -19.12 11.19 5.08
N PRO A 162 -18.78 10.26 4.18
CA PRO A 162 -19.19 10.26 2.77
C PRO A 162 -20.71 10.23 2.58
N LYS A 163 -21.18 10.65 1.39
CA LYS A 163 -22.60 10.61 1.01
C LYS A 163 -23.21 9.20 1.07
N SER A 164 -22.50 8.17 0.62
CA SER A 164 -22.95 6.77 0.62
C SER A 164 -23.48 6.30 1.99
N VAL A 165 -22.91 6.83 3.07
CA VAL A 165 -23.32 6.55 4.45
C VAL A 165 -24.76 6.96 4.72
N ARG A 166 -25.25 8.04 4.10
CA ARG A 166 -26.63 8.51 4.29
C ARG A 166 -27.64 7.44 3.89
N ASP A 167 -27.46 6.87 2.71
CA ASP A 167 -28.46 6.00 2.11
C ASP A 167 -28.50 4.65 2.86
N ASP A 168 -27.34 4.15 3.27
CA ASP A 168 -27.20 2.95 4.09
C ASP A 168 -27.81 3.12 5.50
N LEU A 169 -27.48 4.23 6.17
CA LEU A 169 -28.04 4.57 7.47
C LEU A 169 -29.55 4.81 7.42
N THR A 170 -30.05 5.47 6.39
CA THR A 170 -31.49 5.73 6.20
C THR A 170 -32.26 4.41 6.04
N LYS A 171 -31.73 3.49 5.23
CA LYS A 171 -32.33 2.16 5.02
C LYS A 171 -32.31 1.33 6.30
N THR A 172 -31.21 1.38 7.04
CA THR A 172 -31.02 0.55 8.24
C THR A 172 -31.83 1.07 9.42
N MET A 173 -31.83 2.38 9.68
CA MET A 173 -32.56 3.00 10.79
C MET A 173 -34.09 2.99 10.63
N ALA A 174 -34.61 2.69 9.44
CA ALA A 174 -36.05 2.62 9.23
C ALA A 174 -36.73 1.53 10.10
N ASN A 175 -36.04 0.41 10.34
CA ASN A 175 -36.61 -0.75 11.05
C ASN A 175 -35.71 -1.29 12.18
N LYS A 176 -34.47 -0.81 12.30
CA LYS A 176 -33.48 -1.36 13.23
C LYS A 176 -32.88 -0.28 14.11
N ARG A 177 -32.41 -0.66 15.30
CA ARG A 177 -31.66 0.26 16.17
C ARG A 177 -30.22 0.32 15.71
N VAL A 178 -29.74 1.54 15.49
CA VAL A 178 -28.36 1.80 15.06
C VAL A 178 -27.62 2.53 16.17
N GLU A 179 -26.44 2.02 16.52
CA GLU A 179 -25.53 2.65 17.47
C GLU A 179 -24.19 2.91 16.80
N LEU A 180 -23.56 4.02 17.16
CA LEU A 180 -22.29 4.48 16.62
C LEU A 180 -21.25 4.54 17.72
N LEU A 181 -20.03 4.12 17.39
CA LEU A 181 -18.85 4.34 18.22
C LEU A 181 -17.83 5.09 17.37
N LEU A 182 -17.45 6.28 17.84
CA LEU A 182 -16.51 7.17 17.17
C LEU A 182 -15.19 7.20 17.93
N TYR A 183 -14.08 6.91 17.26
CA TYR A 183 -12.74 7.04 17.83
C TYR A 183 -11.74 7.48 16.75
N ALA A 184 -10.65 8.14 17.15
CA ALA A 184 -9.63 8.62 16.23
C ALA A 184 -8.27 8.01 16.64
N PRO A 185 -7.88 6.86 16.06
CA PRO A 185 -6.61 6.24 16.41
C PRO A 185 -5.43 7.11 15.96
N THR A 186 -4.47 7.33 16.85
CA THR A 186 -3.25 8.08 16.51
C THR A 186 -2.42 7.31 15.50
N ARG A 187 -1.98 8.01 14.45
CA ARG A 187 -1.04 7.44 13.48
C ARG A 187 0.37 7.56 14.05
N PRO A 188 1.13 6.46 14.19
CA PRO A 188 2.52 6.55 14.61
C PRO A 188 3.32 7.34 13.56
N ILE A 189 4.32 8.11 14.03
CA ILE A 189 5.19 8.96 13.17
C ILE A 189 5.95 8.10 12.15
N VAL A 190 6.30 6.87 12.55
CA VAL A 190 6.95 5.89 11.69
C VAL A 190 6.00 4.72 11.52
N ASP A 191 5.49 4.55 10.30
CA ASP A 191 4.72 3.37 9.94
C ASP A 191 5.67 2.17 9.87
N ILE A 192 5.40 1.12 10.66
CA ILE A 192 6.20 -0.11 10.69
C ILE A 192 6.33 -0.71 9.30
N SER A 193 5.32 -0.49 8.45
CA SER A 193 5.33 -0.90 7.05
C SER A 193 6.49 -0.29 6.27
N VAL A 194 6.80 0.98 6.52
CA VAL A 194 7.89 1.70 5.85
C VAL A 194 9.23 1.13 6.28
N VAL A 195 9.40 0.83 7.56
CA VAL A 195 10.63 0.20 8.08
C VAL A 195 10.82 -1.19 7.48
N PHE A 196 9.76 -1.99 7.39
CA PHE A 196 9.81 -3.31 6.78
C PHE A 196 10.15 -3.25 5.29
N LEU A 197 9.52 -2.34 4.54
CA LEU A 197 9.81 -2.14 3.12
C LEU A 197 11.25 -1.67 2.89
N TRP A 198 11.74 -0.76 3.73
CA TRP A 198 13.15 -0.33 3.70
C TRP A 198 14.09 -1.50 3.96
N ALA A 199 13.83 -2.31 4.98
CA ALA A 199 14.65 -3.48 5.31
C ALA A 199 14.63 -4.54 4.20
N MET A 200 13.46 -4.83 3.59
CA MET A 200 13.36 -5.74 2.44
C MET A 200 14.14 -5.22 1.23
N SER A 201 14.09 -3.92 0.95
CA SER A 201 14.85 -3.29 -0.14
C SER A 201 16.36 -3.43 0.07
N VAL A 202 16.85 -3.01 1.25
CA VAL A 202 18.27 -3.14 1.64
C VAL A 202 18.73 -4.59 1.61
N GLY A 203 17.91 -5.51 2.13
CA GLY A 203 18.19 -6.95 2.12
C GLY A 203 18.27 -7.52 0.70
N THR A 204 17.41 -7.07 -0.22
CA THR A 204 17.45 -7.48 -1.63
C THR A 204 18.72 -6.99 -2.32
N VAL A 205 19.12 -5.74 -2.09
CA VAL A 205 20.38 -5.21 -2.66
C VAL A 205 21.60 -5.94 -2.08
N PHE A 206 21.62 -6.19 -0.78
CA PHE A 206 22.70 -6.90 -0.12
C PHE A 206 22.82 -8.34 -0.65
N THR A 207 21.71 -9.08 -0.72
CA THR A 207 21.69 -10.44 -1.27
C THR A 207 22.06 -10.48 -2.75
N ALA A 208 21.61 -9.52 -3.57
CA ALA A 208 22.01 -9.40 -4.96
C ALA A 208 23.53 -9.13 -5.12
N SER A 209 24.10 -8.29 -4.25
CA SER A 209 25.54 -8.01 -4.26
C SER A 209 26.39 -9.23 -3.91
N LEU A 210 25.94 -10.05 -2.95
CA LEU A 210 26.58 -11.32 -2.64
C LEU A 210 26.37 -12.34 -3.78
N TRP A 211 25.22 -12.33 -4.43
CA TRP A 211 24.92 -13.23 -5.54
C TRP A 211 25.92 -13.08 -6.71
N GLN A 212 26.47 -11.88 -6.92
CA GLN A 212 27.50 -11.67 -7.94
C GLN A 212 28.80 -12.44 -7.64
N GLU A 213 29.16 -12.59 -6.36
CA GLU A 213 30.32 -13.38 -5.94
C GLU A 213 30.05 -14.90 -6.02
N PHE A 214 28.78 -15.30 -5.90
CA PHE A 214 28.38 -16.72 -5.98
C PHE A 214 27.97 -17.21 -7.37
N GLY A 215 27.49 -16.34 -8.27
CA GLY A 215 26.85 -16.73 -9.54
C GLY A 215 27.68 -16.48 -10.80
N ILE A 216 28.56 -15.47 -10.83
CA ILE A 216 29.26 -15.05 -12.06
C ILE A 216 30.42 -15.99 -12.43
N SER A 217 31.02 -16.66 -11.45
CA SER A 217 32.24 -17.46 -11.68
C SER A 217 32.05 -18.69 -12.57
N GLU A 218 30.84 -19.23 -12.75
CA GLU A 218 30.66 -20.52 -13.45
C GLU A 218 29.88 -20.43 -14.78
N GLN A 219 29.01 -19.42 -14.97
CA GLN A 219 28.28 -19.24 -16.23
C GLN A 219 29.09 -18.46 -17.28
N THR A 220 29.87 -17.46 -16.86
CA THR A 220 30.75 -16.72 -17.77
C THR A 220 31.87 -17.61 -18.31
N GLU A 221 32.44 -18.48 -17.47
CA GLU A 221 33.46 -19.45 -17.87
C GLU A 221 32.92 -20.51 -18.84
N LYS A 222 31.68 -20.99 -18.65
CA LYS A 222 31.05 -21.93 -19.59
C LYS A 222 30.69 -21.29 -20.93
N ARG A 223 30.15 -20.06 -20.95
CA ARG A 223 29.86 -19.36 -22.22
C ARG A 223 31.13 -19.00 -23.01
N LEU A 224 32.20 -18.57 -22.33
CA LEU A 224 33.50 -18.28 -22.97
C LEU A 224 34.15 -19.55 -23.55
N ASN A 225 34.02 -20.69 -22.87
CA ASN A 225 34.58 -21.96 -23.35
C ASN A 225 33.74 -22.57 -24.49
N GLU A 226 32.42 -22.34 -24.50
CA GLU A 226 31.52 -22.83 -25.55
C GLU A 226 31.59 -21.98 -26.84
N SER A 227 31.96 -20.70 -26.73
CA SER A 227 32.30 -19.86 -27.90
C SER A 227 33.71 -20.14 -28.43
N SER A 228 34.70 -20.36 -27.55
CA SER A 228 36.08 -20.67 -27.96
C SER A 228 36.25 -22.03 -28.65
N SER A 229 35.41 -23.02 -28.33
CA SER A 229 35.48 -24.35 -28.94
C SER A 229 34.84 -24.46 -30.32
N LYS A 230 34.07 -23.44 -30.75
CA LYS A 230 33.46 -23.38 -32.09
C LYS A 230 34.27 -22.59 -33.13
N GLU A 231 35.40 -21.99 -32.74
CA GLU A 231 36.18 -21.08 -33.59
C GLU A 231 37.58 -21.63 -33.91
N SER A 232 37.69 -22.94 -34.12
CA SER A 232 38.92 -23.58 -34.63
C SER A 232 38.68 -24.20 -36.01
N SER A 233 38.15 -23.42 -36.95
CA SER A 233 38.24 -23.71 -38.38
C SER A 233 37.96 -22.42 -39.16
N ASP A 234 39.05 -21.93 -39.75
CA ASP A 234 39.14 -20.95 -40.84
C ASP A 234 39.39 -19.47 -40.50
N ALA A 235 40.25 -18.88 -41.33
CA ALA A 235 41.16 -17.79 -41.00
C ALA A 235 40.64 -16.38 -41.32
N GLY A 236 41.14 -15.38 -40.58
CA GLY A 236 41.45 -14.06 -41.16
C GLY A 236 40.91 -12.82 -40.44
N THR A 237 41.80 -12.20 -39.65
CA THR A 237 41.98 -10.74 -39.44
C THR A 237 40.94 -9.87 -38.70
N ASP A 238 41.52 -9.07 -37.79
CA ASP A 238 41.05 -7.89 -37.06
C ASP A 238 40.11 -8.08 -35.87
N SER A 239 40.77 -8.08 -34.71
CA SER A 239 40.23 -8.08 -33.35
C SER A 239 39.69 -6.70 -32.96
N ASP A 240 38.37 -6.59 -32.83
CA ASP A 240 37.76 -5.65 -31.89
C ASP A 240 37.03 -6.43 -30.79
N ASN A 241 37.40 -6.10 -29.56
CA ASN A 241 37.12 -6.82 -28.33
C ASN A 241 35.75 -6.37 -27.77
N ASP A 242 34.68 -7.05 -28.17
CA ASP A 242 33.33 -6.84 -27.65
C ASP A 242 33.19 -7.40 -26.22
N GLN A 243 33.59 -6.62 -25.22
CA GLN A 243 33.01 -6.77 -23.88
C GLN A 243 31.68 -6.05 -23.84
N GLU A 244 30.61 -6.79 -23.50
CA GLU A 244 29.25 -6.31 -23.26
C GLU A 244 29.21 -5.26 -22.13
N THR A 245 29.62 -4.03 -22.41
CA THR A 245 29.09 -2.86 -21.74
C THR A 245 27.76 -2.55 -22.39
N ILE A 246 26.66 -2.86 -21.70
CA ILE A 246 25.35 -2.31 -22.04
C ILE A 246 25.49 -0.80 -21.88
N ASP A 247 25.82 -0.11 -22.96
CA ASP A 247 25.79 1.34 -23.00
C ASP A 247 24.38 1.75 -22.62
N ILE A 248 24.27 2.53 -21.55
CA ILE A 248 23.02 3.16 -21.12
C ILE A 248 22.64 4.15 -22.22
N SER A 249 21.99 3.63 -23.25
CA SER A 249 21.60 4.38 -24.43
C SER A 249 20.43 5.28 -24.06
N VAL A 250 20.57 6.57 -24.33
CA VAL A 250 19.50 7.56 -24.18
C VAL A 250 18.21 7.10 -24.90
N LYS A 251 18.35 6.33 -25.99
CA LYS A 251 17.24 5.70 -26.71
C LYS A 251 16.48 4.69 -25.83
N GLY A 252 17.19 3.89 -25.05
CA GLY A 252 16.59 2.93 -24.10
C GLY A 252 15.87 3.63 -22.95
N ALA A 253 16.43 4.72 -22.43
CA ALA A 253 15.79 5.52 -21.38
C ALA A 253 14.48 6.18 -21.87
N ILE A 254 14.49 6.78 -23.07
CA ILE A 254 13.29 7.37 -23.68
C ILE A 254 12.23 6.29 -23.92
N LEU A 255 12.63 5.13 -24.47
CA LEU A 255 11.73 4.00 -24.69
C LEU A 255 11.10 3.51 -23.38
N PHE A 256 11.88 3.42 -22.31
CA PHE A 256 11.40 2.99 -20.99
C PHE A 256 10.35 3.96 -20.44
N VAL A 257 10.60 5.28 -20.52
CA VAL A 257 9.64 6.30 -20.04
C VAL A 257 8.33 6.23 -20.82
N ILE A 258 8.39 6.10 -22.14
CA ILE A 258 7.19 5.99 -23.00
C ILE A 258 6.43 4.71 -22.65
N LEU A 259 7.11 3.57 -22.57
CA LEU A 259 6.49 2.28 -22.25
C LEU A 259 5.84 2.29 -20.86
N ALA A 260 6.52 2.83 -19.85
CA ALA A 260 5.98 2.95 -18.50
C ALA A 260 4.75 3.88 -18.44
N SER A 261 4.80 5.01 -19.15
CA SER A 261 3.68 5.96 -19.21
C SER A 261 2.46 5.35 -19.91
N VAL A 262 2.67 4.66 -21.03
CA VAL A 262 1.60 3.94 -21.74
C VAL A 262 1.02 2.84 -20.85
N PHE A 263 1.86 2.07 -20.17
CA PHE A 263 1.40 1.03 -19.26
C PHE A 263 0.56 1.58 -18.10
N LEU A 264 0.96 2.72 -17.52
CA LEU A 264 0.18 3.40 -16.47
C LEU A 264 -1.15 3.93 -16.99
N LEU A 265 -1.19 4.51 -18.19
CA LEU A 265 -2.45 4.95 -18.82
C LEU A 265 -3.36 3.76 -19.14
N LEU A 266 -2.79 2.65 -19.61
CA LEU A 266 -3.53 1.41 -19.83
C LEU A 266 -4.09 0.87 -18.52
N LEU A 267 -3.31 0.83 -17.44
CA LEU A 267 -3.79 0.47 -16.10
C LEU A 267 -4.96 1.35 -15.66
N PHE A 268 -4.84 2.67 -15.83
CA PHE A 268 -5.87 3.63 -15.39
C PHE A 268 -7.17 3.51 -16.20
N PHE A 269 -7.09 3.53 -17.53
CA PHE A 269 -8.29 3.52 -18.39
C PHE A 269 -8.90 2.12 -18.54
N PHE A 270 -8.07 1.07 -18.54
CA PHE A 270 -8.51 -0.32 -18.63
C PHE A 270 -8.42 -1.01 -17.28
N MET A 271 -8.89 -0.36 -16.20
CA MET A 271 -9.25 -0.99 -14.89
C MET A 271 -10.36 -2.05 -15.05
N SER A 272 -10.23 -2.91 -16.04
CA SER A 272 -11.07 -4.01 -16.43
C SER A 272 -10.55 -5.27 -15.78
N SER A 273 -11.46 -6.14 -15.35
CA SER A 273 -11.11 -7.43 -14.74
C SER A 273 -10.23 -8.30 -15.64
N TRP A 274 -10.35 -8.15 -16.97
CA TRP A 274 -9.54 -8.87 -17.94
C TRP A 274 -8.06 -8.46 -17.92
N PHE A 275 -7.78 -7.16 -17.78
CA PHE A 275 -6.41 -6.66 -17.75
C PHE A 275 -5.67 -7.08 -16.48
N LEU A 276 -6.35 -7.06 -15.34
CA LEU A 276 -5.82 -7.58 -14.07
C LEU A 276 -5.51 -9.08 -14.14
N LEU A 277 -6.30 -9.86 -14.88
CA LEU A 277 -6.02 -11.28 -15.13
C LEU A 277 -4.74 -11.45 -15.96
N VAL A 278 -4.57 -10.68 -17.03
CA VAL A 278 -3.35 -10.72 -17.86
C VAL A 278 -2.11 -10.36 -17.04
N LEU A 279 -2.18 -9.29 -16.22
CA LEU A 279 -1.08 -8.90 -15.33
C LEU A 279 -0.73 -10.01 -14.33
N THR A 280 -1.74 -10.67 -13.77
CA THR A 280 -1.55 -11.80 -12.86
C THR A 280 -0.80 -12.95 -13.55
N VAL A 281 -1.16 -13.27 -14.80
CA VAL A 281 -0.50 -14.32 -15.57
C VAL A 281 0.97 -13.97 -15.86
N LEU A 282 1.23 -12.73 -16.30
CA LEU A 282 2.62 -12.26 -16.55
C LEU A 282 3.46 -12.27 -15.26
N PHE A 283 2.87 -11.87 -14.13
CA PHE A 283 3.51 -11.94 -12.83
C PHE A 283 3.85 -13.38 -12.43
N CYS A 284 2.92 -14.33 -12.64
CA CYS A 284 3.18 -15.75 -12.40
C CYS A 284 4.33 -16.28 -13.29
N ILE A 285 4.38 -15.92 -14.57
CA ILE A 285 5.46 -16.32 -15.48
C ILE A 285 6.82 -15.77 -14.98
N GLY A 286 6.87 -14.48 -14.66
CA GLY A 286 8.08 -13.86 -14.10
C GLY A 286 8.51 -14.49 -12.76
N GLY A 287 7.55 -14.79 -11.90
CA GLY A 287 7.78 -15.47 -10.62
C GLY A 287 8.35 -16.88 -10.80
N VAL A 288 7.82 -17.67 -11.72
CA VAL A 288 8.34 -19.02 -12.04
C VAL A 288 9.77 -18.92 -12.56
N GLN A 289 10.07 -17.99 -13.47
CA GLN A 289 11.41 -17.78 -14.01
C GLN A 289 12.41 -17.38 -12.91
N GLY A 290 12.02 -16.44 -12.04
CA GLY A 290 12.85 -15.97 -10.92
C GLY A 290 13.12 -17.07 -9.90
N MET A 291 12.08 -17.78 -9.46
CA MET A 291 12.21 -18.89 -8.50
C MET A 291 13.04 -20.04 -9.08
N HIS A 292 12.84 -20.39 -10.36
CA HIS A 292 13.63 -21.42 -11.03
C HIS A 292 15.12 -21.08 -11.00
N ASN A 293 15.49 -19.85 -11.36
CA ASN A 293 16.88 -19.40 -11.31
C ASN A 293 17.46 -19.43 -9.89
N ILE A 294 16.72 -18.90 -8.90
CA ILE A 294 17.18 -18.84 -7.50
C ILE A 294 17.39 -20.23 -6.91
N ILE A 295 16.52 -21.20 -7.23
CA ILE A 295 16.62 -22.58 -6.73
C ILE A 295 17.69 -23.35 -7.51
N MET A 296 17.78 -23.17 -8.83
CA MET A 296 18.69 -23.93 -9.67
C MET A 296 20.15 -23.59 -9.38
N THR A 297 20.49 -22.32 -9.17
CA THR A 297 21.88 -21.88 -8.91
C THR A 297 22.58 -22.59 -7.74
N PRO A 298 22.01 -22.67 -6.52
CA PRO A 298 22.63 -23.42 -5.43
C PRO A 298 22.59 -24.94 -5.64
N VAL A 299 21.54 -25.47 -6.27
CA VAL A 299 21.39 -26.91 -6.49
C VAL A 299 22.43 -27.43 -7.49
N THR A 300 22.68 -26.73 -8.60
CA THR A 300 23.73 -27.11 -9.55
C THR A 300 25.13 -27.04 -8.94
N ARG A 301 25.35 -26.10 -8.01
CA ARG A 301 26.64 -25.93 -7.35
C ARG A 301 26.88 -26.97 -6.26
N LYS A 302 25.86 -27.32 -5.47
CA LYS A 302 25.94 -28.37 -4.44
C LYS A 302 26.03 -29.78 -5.05
N CYS A 303 25.40 -30.00 -6.19
CA CYS A 303 25.35 -31.28 -6.91
C CYS A 303 26.30 -31.32 -8.12
N ARG A 304 27.49 -30.73 -8.03
CA ARG A 304 28.50 -30.70 -9.12
C ARG A 304 29.01 -32.10 -9.54
N ASN A 305 28.86 -33.10 -8.65
CA ASN A 305 29.22 -34.51 -8.85
C ASN A 305 28.02 -35.46 -9.03
N CYS A 306 26.78 -34.97 -9.12
CA CYS A 306 25.63 -35.85 -9.34
C CYS A 306 25.53 -36.23 -10.83
N PRO A 307 25.26 -37.51 -11.16
CA PRO A 307 25.06 -37.92 -12.55
C PRO A 307 23.86 -37.17 -13.14
N GLN A 308 24.13 -36.32 -14.13
CA GLN A 308 23.08 -35.62 -14.87
C GLN A 308 22.30 -36.64 -15.71
N LYS A 309 21.14 -37.08 -15.21
CA LYS A 309 20.16 -37.77 -16.03
C LYS A 309 19.49 -36.73 -16.93
N THR A 310 19.84 -36.74 -18.21
CA THR A 310 19.20 -35.93 -19.25
C THR A 310 18.01 -36.68 -19.83
N VAL A 311 16.89 -35.98 -20.03
CA VAL A 311 15.71 -36.51 -20.74
C VAL A 311 15.56 -35.71 -22.02
N ARG A 312 15.44 -36.42 -23.15
CA ARG A 312 15.21 -35.79 -24.46
C ARG A 312 13.72 -35.49 -24.62
N LEU A 313 13.38 -34.21 -24.67
CA LEU A 313 12.04 -33.74 -25.02
C LEU A 313 12.00 -33.43 -26.53
N PRO A 314 10.96 -33.87 -27.26
CA PRO A 314 10.91 -33.80 -28.73
C PRO A 314 10.87 -32.38 -29.32
N VAL A 315 10.68 -31.34 -28.50
CA VAL A 315 10.55 -29.94 -28.93
C VAL A 315 11.63 -29.01 -28.36
N ILE A 316 12.28 -29.37 -27.25
CA ILE A 316 13.10 -28.44 -26.43
C ILE A 316 14.56 -28.92 -26.28
N GLY A 317 14.88 -30.17 -26.66
CA GLY A 317 16.23 -30.74 -26.57
C GLY A 317 16.48 -31.53 -25.28
N GLU A 318 17.76 -31.76 -24.94
CA GLU A 318 18.18 -32.46 -23.71
C GLU A 318 18.03 -31.56 -22.49
N VAL A 319 17.08 -31.89 -21.60
CA VAL A 319 16.86 -31.15 -20.35
C VAL A 319 17.16 -32.04 -19.15
N SER A 320 17.87 -31.51 -18.15
CA SER A 320 18.13 -32.21 -16.89
C SER A 320 16.82 -32.47 -16.13
N VAL A 321 16.60 -33.71 -15.67
CA VAL A 321 15.42 -34.11 -14.86
C VAL A 321 15.24 -33.21 -13.64
N LEU A 322 16.36 -32.76 -13.06
CA LEU A 322 16.37 -31.87 -11.90
C LEU A 322 15.82 -30.48 -12.24
N SER A 323 16.17 -29.92 -13.40
CA SER A 323 15.64 -28.63 -13.86
C SER A 323 14.14 -28.71 -14.11
N LEU A 324 13.69 -29.81 -14.72
CA LEU A 324 12.26 -30.06 -14.98
C LEU A 324 11.47 -30.20 -13.67
N GLY A 325 12.01 -30.91 -12.68
CA GLY A 325 11.39 -31.04 -11.36
C GLY A 325 11.26 -29.72 -10.62
N VAL A 326 12.32 -28.89 -10.61
CA VAL A 326 12.30 -27.56 -10.00
C VAL A 326 11.31 -26.63 -10.72
N PHE A 327 11.28 -26.68 -12.05
CA PHE A 327 10.34 -25.90 -12.85
C PHE A 327 8.88 -26.27 -12.53
N LEU A 328 8.56 -27.57 -12.48
CA LEU A 328 7.23 -28.05 -12.10
C LEU A 328 6.83 -27.61 -10.69
N PHE A 329 7.75 -27.67 -9.73
CA PHE A 329 7.51 -27.17 -8.38
C PHE A 329 7.19 -25.66 -8.37
N CYS A 330 7.95 -24.85 -9.12
CA CYS A 330 7.72 -23.41 -9.24
C CYS A 330 6.35 -23.10 -9.88
N VAL A 331 5.96 -23.87 -10.91
CA VAL A 331 4.63 -23.74 -11.56
C VAL A 331 3.51 -24.11 -10.59
N ILE A 332 3.63 -25.22 -9.86
CA ILE A 332 2.64 -25.63 -8.85
C ILE A 332 2.45 -24.53 -7.81
N PHE A 333 3.55 -23.97 -7.30
CA PHE A 333 3.51 -22.87 -6.34
C PHE A 333 2.82 -21.63 -6.91
N ALA A 334 3.17 -21.21 -8.13
CA ALA A 334 2.56 -20.05 -8.78
C ALA A 334 1.06 -20.22 -9.04
N VAL A 335 0.64 -21.42 -9.46
CA VAL A 335 -0.77 -21.77 -9.67
C VAL A 335 -1.54 -21.80 -8.35
N ALA A 336 -0.98 -22.44 -7.31
CA ALA A 336 -1.59 -22.49 -5.99
C ALA A 336 -1.83 -21.08 -5.42
N TRP A 337 -0.85 -20.19 -5.59
CA TRP A 337 -0.98 -18.77 -5.24
C TRP A 337 -2.05 -18.07 -6.08
N ALA A 338 -2.07 -18.26 -7.41
CA ALA A 338 -3.03 -17.61 -8.30
C ALA A 338 -4.50 -18.01 -8.03
N VAL A 339 -4.72 -19.26 -7.63
CA VAL A 339 -6.04 -19.78 -7.21
C VAL A 339 -6.44 -19.19 -5.86
N HIS A 340 -5.52 -19.18 -4.89
CA HIS A 340 -5.81 -18.67 -3.55
C HIS A 340 -5.67 -17.15 -3.41
N ARG A 341 -5.37 -16.40 -4.47
CA ARG A 341 -5.04 -14.96 -4.39
C ARG A 341 -6.07 -14.04 -3.72
N ARG A 342 -7.32 -14.51 -3.56
CA ARG A 342 -8.41 -13.78 -2.85
C ARG A 342 -8.54 -14.15 -1.38
N ALA A 343 -7.82 -15.17 -0.92
CA ALA A 343 -7.81 -15.58 0.48
C ALA A 343 -6.96 -14.63 1.32
N SER A 344 -7.31 -14.51 2.59
CA SER A 344 -6.68 -13.59 3.56
C SER A 344 -5.22 -13.91 3.88
N TYR A 345 -4.65 -15.03 3.43
CA TYR A 345 -3.24 -15.39 3.67
C TYR A 345 -2.35 -15.25 2.43
N SER A 346 -2.92 -15.02 1.25
CA SER A 346 -2.17 -15.06 -0.01
C SER A 346 -1.26 -13.85 -0.25
N TRP A 347 -1.49 -12.79 0.53
CA TRP A 347 -0.71 -11.56 0.50
C TRP A 347 -0.05 -11.33 1.84
N VAL A 348 0.71 -12.31 2.34
CA VAL A 348 1.40 -12.26 3.64
C VAL A 348 2.10 -10.92 3.86
N GLY A 349 2.79 -10.40 2.82
CA GLY A 349 3.39 -9.07 2.87
C GLY A 349 2.38 -7.96 3.16
N GLN A 350 1.30 -7.85 2.39
CA GLN A 350 0.28 -6.83 2.64
C GLN A 350 -0.42 -7.04 4.00
N ASN A 351 -0.74 -8.27 4.37
CA ASN A 351 -1.43 -8.56 5.62
C ASN A 351 -0.59 -8.22 6.85
N ILE A 352 0.72 -8.48 6.83
CA ILE A 352 1.64 -8.07 7.90
C ILE A 352 1.72 -6.54 7.99
N LEU A 353 1.70 -5.84 6.84
CA LEU A 353 1.74 -4.38 6.78
C LEU A 353 0.42 -3.72 7.23
N PHE A 354 -0.73 -4.38 7.00
CA PHE A 354 -2.05 -3.83 7.32
C PHE A 354 -2.63 -4.27 8.67
N MET A 355 -2.15 -5.37 9.29
CA MET A 355 -2.70 -5.87 10.56
C MET A 355 -2.42 -5.00 11.80
N GLN A 356 -1.60 -3.95 11.68
CA GLN A 356 -1.18 -3.14 12.81
C GLN A 356 -1.86 -1.75 12.90
N ARG A 357 -3.01 -1.58 12.22
CA ARG A 357 -3.76 -0.31 12.15
C ARG A 357 -5.16 -0.36 12.73
#